data_AF-A0A7F8RPV2-F1
#
_entry.id   AF-A0A7F8RPV2-F1
#
_cell.length_a   1.000
_cell.length_b   1.000
_cell.length_c   1.000
_cell.angle_alpha   90.00
_cell.angle_beta   90.00
_cell.angle_gamma   90.00
#
_symmetry.space_group_name_H-M   'P 1'
#
loop_
_entity.id
_entity.type
_entity.pdbx_description
1 polymer ?
#
loop_
_entity_poly.entity_id
_entity_poly.type
_entity_poly.pdbx_seq_one_letter_code
_entity_poly.pdbx_strand_id
1 'polypeptide(L)'
;MYIGQVAKDILKWPRPLSPPVVKLEKRVIDEYGMPSTHAMAATVISFTLLISTMDRYQDVLGGILVTAVLIVLTYPAWTLIDRLDSASPLFPVCVIVVPFLLCYHYPVSDCYSPTRADTTTILAAGAGVTLGFWVNHFFQLASAPTEPLPVVRDIPPLTAGMLVLGLTKFTVGIVLILLVRQLVQNLSLQVLYSWFKVVTRNKEARRRLEIEVPYKFVTYTSVGLCATTFVPMLHRFLGLL
;
A
#
# COMPACT_ATOMS: atom_id res chain seq x y z
N MET A 1 -9.32 5.77 -3.15
CA MET A 1 -9.35 5.50 -1.69
C MET A 1 -9.81 6.70 -0.86
N TYR A 2 -9.23 7.89 -1.02
CA TYR A 2 -9.63 9.09 -0.25
C TYR A 2 -11.10 9.48 -0.40
N ILE A 3 -11.65 9.51 -1.62
CA ILE A 3 -13.09 9.79 -1.82
C ILE A 3 -13.96 8.80 -1.03
N GLY A 4 -13.56 7.53 -0.99
CA GLY A 4 -14.26 6.51 -0.20
C GLY A 4 -14.15 6.75 1.31
N GLN A 5 -12.98 7.19 1.80
CA GLN A 5 -12.80 7.54 3.22
C GLN A 5 -13.59 8.79 3.61
N VAL A 6 -13.59 9.82 2.76
CA VAL A 6 -14.42 11.02 2.97
C VAL A 6 -15.91 10.65 2.94
N ALA A 7 -16.33 9.79 2.00
CA ALA A 7 -17.70 9.30 1.94
C ALA A 7 -18.09 8.47 3.18
N LYS A 8 -17.15 7.70 3.76
CA LYS A 8 -17.35 7.00 5.04
C LYS A 8 -17.53 7.97 6.20
N ASP A 9 -16.67 8.98 6.28
CA ASP A 9 -16.78 10.03 7.30
C ASP A 9 -18.12 10.78 7.17
N ILE A 10 -18.64 10.96 5.94
CA ILE A 10 -19.94 11.58 5.66
C ILE A 10 -21.10 10.65 6.03
N LEU A 11 -21.17 9.45 5.45
CA LEU A 11 -22.32 8.56 5.62
C LEU A 11 -22.41 7.97 7.02
N LYS A 12 -21.27 7.80 7.69
CA LYS A 12 -21.14 7.24 9.04
C LYS A 12 -21.92 5.94 9.26
N TRP A 13 -22.07 5.14 8.20
CA TRP A 13 -22.89 3.94 8.23
C TRP A 13 -22.16 2.83 9.01
N PRO A 14 -22.72 2.31 10.11
CA PRO A 14 -22.07 1.25 10.90
C PRO A 14 -21.99 -0.06 10.11
N ARG A 15 -20.92 -0.84 10.34
CA ARG A 15 -20.85 -2.17 9.72
C ARG A 15 -22.00 -3.07 10.20
N PRO A 16 -22.49 -4.01 9.35
CA PRO A 16 -23.53 -4.94 9.74
C PRO A 16 -23.13 -5.74 11.00
N LEU A 17 -24.11 -6.02 11.86
CA LEU A 17 -23.89 -6.75 13.10
C LEU A 17 -23.37 -8.17 12.79
N SER A 18 -22.16 -8.47 13.24
CA SER A 18 -21.59 -9.81 13.21
C SER A 18 -21.99 -10.55 14.52
N PRO A 19 -22.80 -11.63 14.47
CA PRO A 19 -23.16 -12.47 15.64
C PRO A 19 -21.90 -13.16 16.23
N PRO A 20 -21.96 -13.98 17.31
CA PRO A 20 -20.84 -14.17 18.25
C PRO A 20 -19.69 -14.97 17.63
N VAL A 21 -18.83 -14.27 16.89
CA VAL A 21 -17.64 -14.79 16.24
C VAL A 21 -16.47 -13.94 16.72
N VAL A 22 -15.40 -14.60 17.15
CA VAL A 22 -14.17 -13.94 17.58
C VAL A 22 -13.65 -13.09 16.42
N LYS A 23 -13.58 -11.77 16.63
CA LYS A 23 -13.16 -10.83 15.59
C LYS A 23 -11.63 -10.79 15.54
N LEU A 24 -11.07 -11.26 14.42
CA LEU A 24 -9.62 -11.30 14.19
C LEU A 24 -9.03 -9.91 13.95
N GLU A 25 -9.75 -9.04 13.23
CA GLU A 25 -9.28 -7.69 12.88
C GLU A 25 -10.10 -6.62 13.59
N LYS A 26 -9.58 -6.13 14.72
CA LYS A 26 -10.26 -5.09 15.51
C LYS A 26 -10.28 -3.72 14.81
N ARG A 27 -9.25 -3.41 14.01
CA ARG A 27 -9.12 -2.12 13.28
C ARG A 27 -10.26 -1.89 12.28
N VAL A 28 -10.78 -2.96 11.68
CA VAL A 28 -11.79 -2.88 10.62
C VAL A 28 -13.18 -2.56 11.19
N ILE A 29 -13.42 -2.85 12.46
CA ILE A 29 -14.70 -2.62 13.16
C ILE A 29 -14.90 -1.14 13.46
N ASP A 30 -13.82 -0.44 13.83
CA ASP A 30 -13.83 0.98 14.18
C ASP A 30 -14.02 1.88 12.94
N GLU A 31 -13.99 1.29 11.73
CA GLU A 31 -14.18 1.99 10.47
C GLU A 31 -15.63 1.81 9.95
N TYR A 32 -16.23 2.90 9.47
CA TYR A 32 -17.55 2.86 8.84
C TYR A 32 -17.61 1.89 7.64
N GLY A 33 -18.76 1.23 7.49
CA GLY A 33 -18.97 0.13 6.56
C GLY A 33 -19.23 0.54 5.11
N MET A 34 -19.89 1.69 4.88
CA MET A 34 -20.21 2.19 3.54
C MET A 34 -19.57 3.56 3.25
N PRO A 35 -19.11 3.81 2.00
CA PRO A 35 -18.91 2.83 0.93
C PRO A 35 -17.65 1.97 1.15
N SER A 36 -17.61 0.76 0.59
CA SER A 36 -16.41 -0.08 0.69
C SER A 36 -15.26 0.52 -0.15
N THR A 37 -14.21 0.98 0.54
CA THR A 37 -13.01 1.54 -0.08
C THR A 37 -12.27 0.51 -0.94
N HIS A 38 -12.29 -0.76 -0.54
CA HIS A 38 -11.75 -1.89 -1.30
C HIS A 38 -12.55 -2.14 -2.57
N ALA A 39 -13.88 -2.14 -2.49
CA ALA A 39 -14.74 -2.30 -3.67
C ALA A 39 -14.56 -1.14 -4.65
N MET A 40 -14.52 0.10 -4.17
CA MET A 40 -14.27 1.27 -5.01
C MET A 40 -12.89 1.22 -5.69
N ALA A 41 -11.85 0.78 -4.98
CA ALA A 41 -10.53 0.65 -5.57
C ALA A 41 -10.51 -0.45 -6.64
N ALA A 42 -11.11 -1.62 -6.35
CA ALA A 42 -11.19 -2.74 -7.27
C ALA A 42 -11.94 -2.39 -8.56
N THR A 43 -13.06 -1.66 -8.47
CA THR A 43 -13.82 -1.23 -9.65
C THR A 43 -13.03 -0.22 -10.46
N VAL A 44 -12.50 0.84 -9.84
CA VAL A 44 -11.73 1.88 -10.55
C VAL A 44 -10.51 1.29 -11.24
N ILE A 45 -9.74 0.43 -10.58
CA ILE A 45 -8.57 -0.21 -11.18
C ILE A 45 -9.00 -1.08 -12.36
N SER A 46 -10.04 -1.91 -12.20
CA SER A 46 -10.54 -2.79 -13.28
C SER A 46 -11.00 -2.00 -14.50
N PHE A 47 -11.76 -0.92 -14.32
CA PHE A 47 -12.22 -0.09 -15.43
C PHE A 47 -11.09 0.72 -16.06
N THR A 48 -10.13 1.21 -15.27
CA THR A 48 -8.95 1.91 -15.80
C THR A 48 -8.14 0.99 -16.69
N LEU A 49 -7.93 -0.26 -16.27
CA LEU A 49 -7.28 -1.28 -17.07
C LEU A 49 -8.05 -1.52 -18.36
N LEU A 50 -9.35 -1.84 -18.27
CA LEU A 50 -10.21 -2.12 -19.42
C LEU A 50 -10.16 -0.99 -20.47
N ILE A 51 -10.26 0.27 -20.05
CA ILE A 51 -10.21 1.42 -20.95
C ILE A 51 -8.81 1.58 -21.57
N SER A 52 -7.75 1.40 -20.78
CA SER A 52 -6.36 1.57 -21.25
C SER A 52 -5.92 0.48 -22.23
N THR A 53 -6.61 -0.66 -22.23
CA THR A 53 -6.29 -1.84 -23.04
C THR A 53 -7.40 -2.20 -24.02
N MET A 54 -8.34 -1.27 -24.29
CA MET A 54 -9.50 -1.53 -25.14
C MET A 54 -9.09 -2.06 -26.53
N ASP A 55 -7.97 -1.55 -27.06
CA ASP A 55 -7.40 -1.99 -28.35
C ASP A 55 -6.42 -3.17 -28.25
N ARG A 56 -6.17 -3.71 -27.04
CA ARG A 56 -5.22 -4.80 -26.73
C ARG A 56 -5.84 -5.86 -25.81
N TYR A 57 -7.07 -6.26 -26.11
CA TYR A 57 -7.86 -7.16 -25.25
C TYR A 57 -7.22 -8.55 -25.03
N GLN A 58 -6.39 -9.03 -25.96
CA GLN A 58 -5.70 -10.32 -25.86
C GLN A 58 -4.71 -10.35 -24.67
N ASP A 59 -3.96 -9.27 -24.46
CA ASP A 59 -3.00 -9.14 -23.36
C ASP A 59 -3.72 -9.14 -22.00
N VAL A 60 -4.90 -8.52 -21.94
CA VAL A 60 -5.73 -8.46 -20.73
C VAL A 60 -6.23 -9.84 -20.34
N LEU A 61 -6.76 -10.59 -21.33
CA LEU A 61 -7.31 -11.92 -21.08
C LEU A 61 -6.21 -12.90 -20.63
N GLY A 62 -5.03 -12.80 -21.23
CA GLY A 62 -3.84 -13.53 -20.78
C GLY A 62 -3.45 -13.18 -19.36
N GLY A 63 -3.40 -11.90 -19.01
CA GLY A 63 -3.11 -11.43 -17.65
C GLY A 63 -4.13 -11.92 -16.62
N ILE A 64 -5.42 -11.89 -16.94
CA ILE A 64 -6.49 -12.43 -16.08
C ILE A 64 -6.30 -13.94 -15.87
N LEU A 65 -6.02 -14.69 -16.94
CA LEU A 65 -5.84 -16.14 -16.87
C LEU A 65 -4.62 -16.51 -16.02
N VAL A 66 -3.47 -15.85 -16.23
CA VAL A 66 -2.27 -16.06 -15.42
C VAL A 66 -2.54 -15.74 -13.95
N THR A 67 -3.25 -14.64 -13.67
CA THR A 67 -3.62 -14.27 -12.30
C THR A 67 -4.55 -15.30 -11.67
N ALA A 68 -5.55 -15.80 -12.41
CA ALA A 68 -6.46 -16.82 -11.92
C ALA A 68 -5.73 -18.13 -11.58
N VAL A 69 -4.80 -18.58 -12.44
CA VAL A 69 -3.96 -19.75 -12.18
C VAL A 69 -3.09 -19.55 -10.94
N LEU A 70 -2.46 -18.38 -10.79
CA LEU A 70 -1.67 -18.07 -9.60
C LEU A 70 -2.50 -18.05 -8.31
N ILE A 71 -3.72 -17.53 -8.34
CA ILE A 71 -4.64 -17.56 -7.20
C ILE A 71 -4.96 -19.01 -6.83
N VAL A 72 -5.36 -19.84 -7.79
CA VAL A 72 -5.69 -21.26 -7.54
C VAL A 72 -4.48 -22.01 -6.96
N LEU A 73 -3.28 -21.75 -7.49
CA LEU A 73 -2.05 -22.38 -7.03
C LEU A 73 -1.64 -21.94 -5.62
N THR A 74 -1.82 -20.66 -5.30
CA THR A 74 -1.40 -20.09 -4.01
C THR A 74 -2.46 -20.20 -2.92
N TYR A 75 -3.74 -20.36 -3.26
CA TYR A 75 -4.87 -20.50 -2.34
C TYR A 75 -4.62 -21.47 -1.17
N PRO A 76 -4.12 -22.71 -1.37
CA PRO A 76 -3.87 -23.63 -0.25
C PRO A 76 -2.81 -23.11 0.74
N ALA A 77 -1.90 -22.23 0.29
CA ALA A 77 -0.83 -21.68 1.11
C ALA A 77 -1.26 -20.41 1.89
N TRP A 78 -2.40 -19.78 1.59
CA TRP A 78 -2.80 -18.52 2.23
C TRP A 78 -2.93 -18.63 3.75
N THR A 79 -3.49 -19.73 4.26
CA THR A 79 -3.60 -19.98 5.71
C THR A 79 -2.24 -20.14 6.42
N LEU A 80 -1.21 -20.57 5.68
CA LEU A 80 0.16 -20.63 6.21
C LEU A 80 0.77 -19.22 6.24
N ILE A 81 0.55 -18.43 5.19
CA ILE A 81 1.04 -17.04 5.10
C ILE A 81 0.47 -16.20 6.26
N ASP A 82 -0.84 -16.28 6.53
CA ASP A 82 -1.47 -15.52 7.61
C ASP A 82 -0.92 -15.89 9.01
N ARG A 83 -0.63 -17.19 9.23
CA ARG A 83 -0.01 -17.65 10.47
C ARG A 83 1.44 -17.20 10.60
N LEU A 84 2.19 -17.19 9.52
CA LEU A 84 3.59 -16.74 9.53
C LEU A 84 3.69 -15.22 9.77
N ASP A 85 2.77 -14.45 9.18
CA ASP A 85 2.69 -12.99 9.36
C ASP A 85 2.41 -12.62 10.83
N SER A 86 1.49 -13.33 11.47
CA SER A 86 1.12 -13.08 12.87
C SER A 86 2.07 -13.67 13.92
N ALA A 87 2.78 -14.76 13.62
CA ALA A 87 3.56 -15.51 14.62
C ALA A 87 5.08 -15.29 14.57
N SER A 88 5.65 -14.88 13.43
CA SER A 88 7.11 -14.95 13.23
C SER A 88 7.77 -13.57 12.97
N PRO A 89 8.89 -13.25 13.66
CA PRO A 89 9.65 -12.04 13.39
C PRO A 89 10.53 -12.14 12.12
N LEU A 90 10.62 -13.33 11.53
CA LEU A 90 11.38 -13.57 10.29
C LEU A 90 10.57 -13.20 9.03
N PHE A 91 9.24 -13.25 9.10
CA PHE A 91 8.36 -12.91 7.99
C PHE A 91 8.65 -11.52 7.37
N PRO A 92 8.76 -10.41 8.13
CA PRO A 92 9.08 -9.10 7.55
C PRO A 92 10.42 -9.08 6.80
N VAL A 93 11.41 -9.87 7.24
CA VAL A 93 12.70 -9.98 6.53
C VAL A 93 12.50 -10.69 5.20
N CYS A 94 11.76 -11.80 5.17
CA CYS A 94 11.44 -12.52 3.95
C CYS A 94 10.66 -11.65 2.94
N VAL A 95 9.70 -10.88 3.42
CA VAL A 95 8.87 -9.95 2.60
C VAL A 95 9.71 -8.85 1.94
N ILE A 96 10.86 -8.48 2.51
CA ILE A 96 11.77 -7.50 1.90
C ILE A 96 12.79 -8.21 1.00
N VAL A 97 13.45 -9.25 1.51
CA VAL A 97 14.59 -9.90 0.85
C VAL A 97 14.16 -10.65 -0.41
N VAL A 98 13.07 -11.41 -0.35
CA VAL A 98 12.63 -12.24 -1.49
C VAL A 98 12.24 -11.36 -2.69
N PRO A 99 11.38 -10.34 -2.55
CA PRO A 99 11.05 -9.47 -3.69
C PRO A 99 12.25 -8.66 -4.18
N PHE A 100 13.15 -8.24 -3.29
CA PHE A 100 14.37 -7.54 -3.70
C PHE A 100 15.26 -8.42 -4.59
N LEU A 101 15.54 -9.66 -4.16
CA LEU A 101 16.33 -10.60 -4.94
C LEU A 101 15.64 -10.94 -6.27
N LEU A 102 14.32 -11.09 -6.27
CA LEU A 102 13.56 -11.32 -7.48
C LEU A 102 13.71 -10.16 -8.47
N CYS A 103 13.58 -8.90 -8.02
CA CYS A 103 13.78 -7.72 -8.88
C CYS A 103 15.22 -7.57 -9.37
N TYR A 104 16.19 -7.98 -8.56
CA TYR A 104 17.60 -7.86 -8.90
C TYR A 104 18.02 -8.89 -9.95
N HIS A 105 17.63 -10.15 -9.76
CA HIS A 105 18.05 -11.26 -10.63
C HIS A 105 17.12 -11.50 -11.82
N TYR A 106 15.84 -11.11 -11.73
CA TYR A 106 14.83 -11.39 -12.76
C TYR A 106 14.02 -10.13 -13.13
N PRO A 107 13.63 -9.92 -14.40
CA PRO A 107 13.98 -10.71 -15.59
C PRO A 107 15.41 -10.43 -16.07
N VAL A 108 16.09 -11.44 -16.61
CA VAL A 108 17.34 -11.21 -17.36
C VAL A 108 16.95 -10.65 -18.72
N SER A 109 17.40 -9.45 -19.05
CA SER A 109 17.10 -8.81 -20.32
C SER A 109 18.35 -8.10 -20.81
N ASP A 110 18.70 -8.32 -22.07
CA ASP A 110 19.91 -7.77 -22.70
C ASP A 110 19.78 -6.27 -22.99
N CYS A 111 18.55 -5.75 -22.99
CA CYS A 111 18.22 -4.37 -23.25
C CYS A 111 17.58 -3.70 -22.03
N TYR A 112 17.86 -2.41 -21.86
CA TYR A 112 17.17 -1.59 -20.86
C TYR A 112 15.68 -1.47 -21.20
N SER A 113 14.81 -1.83 -20.25
CA SER A 113 13.37 -1.59 -20.33
C SER A 113 12.86 -0.94 -19.03
N PRO A 114 11.88 -0.01 -19.12
CA PRO A 114 11.30 0.62 -17.93
C PRO A 114 10.51 -0.38 -17.07
N THR A 115 10.04 -1.48 -17.67
CA THR A 115 9.17 -2.47 -17.04
C THR A 115 9.74 -3.04 -15.75
N ARG A 116 11.03 -3.40 -15.72
CA ARG A 116 11.67 -3.91 -14.49
C ARG A 116 11.57 -2.91 -13.34
N ALA A 117 11.74 -1.64 -13.66
CA ALA A 117 11.76 -0.58 -12.69
C ALA A 117 10.35 -0.26 -12.16
N ASP A 118 9.33 -0.43 -13.00
CA ASP A 118 7.92 -0.37 -12.60
C ASP A 118 7.55 -1.57 -11.73
N THR A 119 7.97 -2.78 -12.10
CA THR A 119 7.80 -4.00 -11.28
C THR A 119 8.47 -3.85 -9.91
N THR A 120 9.69 -3.30 -9.87
CA THR A 120 10.41 -3.01 -8.61
C THR A 120 9.61 -2.05 -7.74
N THR A 121 9.01 -1.03 -8.35
CA THR A 121 8.18 -0.04 -7.64
C THR A 121 6.94 -0.70 -7.00
N ILE A 122 6.25 -1.55 -7.75
CA ILE A 122 5.05 -2.26 -7.28
C ILE A 122 5.39 -3.24 -6.16
N LEU A 123 6.41 -4.09 -6.37
CA LEU A 123 6.82 -5.09 -5.37
C LEU A 123 7.35 -4.44 -4.09
N ALA A 124 8.13 -3.37 -4.21
CA ALA A 124 8.64 -2.63 -3.07
C ALA A 124 7.52 -1.95 -2.27
N ALA A 125 6.54 -1.33 -2.95
CA ALA A 125 5.39 -0.73 -2.29
C ALA A 125 4.55 -1.77 -1.55
N GLY A 126 4.31 -2.94 -2.17
CA GLY A 126 3.64 -4.07 -1.53
C GLY A 126 4.40 -4.57 -0.29
N ALA A 127 5.71 -4.80 -0.41
CA ALA A 127 6.56 -5.20 0.72
C ALA A 127 6.52 -4.19 1.86
N GLY A 128 6.54 -2.89 1.55
CA GLY A 128 6.44 -1.81 2.54
C GLY A 128 5.08 -1.77 3.26
N VAL A 129 3.99 -2.01 2.53
CA VAL A 129 2.64 -2.10 3.10
C VAL A 129 2.52 -3.29 4.05
N THR A 130 2.97 -4.47 3.63
CA THR A 130 2.96 -5.68 4.46
C THR A 130 3.85 -5.50 5.70
N LEU A 131 5.06 -4.98 5.53
CA LEU A 131 5.94 -4.64 6.66
C LEU A 131 5.26 -3.66 7.62
N GLY A 132 4.58 -2.65 7.09
CA GLY A 132 3.86 -1.69 7.90
C GLY A 132 2.70 -2.29 8.67
N PHE A 133 1.96 -3.25 8.12
CA PHE A 133 0.95 -4.00 8.88
C PHE A 133 1.57 -4.84 9.99
N TRP A 134 2.69 -5.50 9.71
CA TRP A 134 3.42 -6.27 10.71
C TRP A 134 3.93 -5.39 11.87
N VAL A 135 4.59 -4.26 11.57
CA VAL A 135 5.06 -3.27 12.57
C VAL A 135 3.90 -2.78 13.43
N ASN A 136 2.80 -2.42 12.77
CA ASN A 136 1.58 -1.98 13.40
C ASN A 136 0.98 -3.00 14.37
N HIS A 137 1.01 -4.28 14.00
CA HIS A 137 0.54 -5.39 14.83
C HIS A 137 1.47 -5.62 16.03
N PHE A 138 2.78 -5.73 15.77
CA PHE A 138 3.78 -6.07 16.78
C PHE A 138 3.93 -4.99 17.87
N PHE A 139 3.98 -3.72 17.47
CA PHE A 139 4.09 -2.58 18.40
C PHE A 139 2.75 -2.09 18.93
N GLN A 140 1.62 -2.73 18.55
CA GLN A 140 0.27 -2.32 18.96
C GLN A 140 -0.01 -0.83 18.71
N LEU A 141 0.49 -0.30 17.59
CA LEU A 141 0.38 1.13 17.25
C LEU A 141 -1.06 1.56 16.95
N ALA A 142 -1.96 0.60 16.68
CA ALA A 142 -3.40 0.89 16.65
C ALA A 142 -4.01 0.84 18.04
N SER A 143 -4.89 1.79 18.29
CA SER A 143 -5.69 1.94 19.50
C SER A 143 -6.46 0.68 19.87
N ALA A 144 -6.69 0.53 21.18
CA ALA A 144 -7.75 -0.32 21.70
C ALA A 144 -9.09 0.04 21.01
N PRO A 145 -9.95 -0.96 20.73
CA PRO A 145 -11.20 -0.73 20.03
C PRO A 145 -12.00 0.38 20.72
N THR A 146 -12.38 1.38 19.94
CA THR A 146 -13.27 2.43 20.44
C THR A 146 -14.64 1.81 20.66
N GLU A 147 -15.39 2.30 21.65
CA GLU A 147 -16.78 1.85 21.89
C GLU A 147 -17.57 1.78 20.58
N PRO A 148 -18.47 0.78 20.42
CA PRO A 148 -19.20 0.58 19.18
C PRO A 148 -19.84 1.89 18.72
N LEU A 149 -19.45 2.34 17.52
CA LEU A 149 -19.95 3.57 16.93
C LEU A 149 -21.48 3.58 17.02
N PRO A 150 -22.09 4.68 17.53
CA PRO A 150 -23.54 4.75 17.68
C PRO A 150 -24.18 4.50 16.32
N VAL A 151 -25.22 3.66 16.30
CA VAL A 151 -25.97 3.35 15.08
C VAL A 151 -26.58 4.65 14.55
N VAL A 152 -25.97 5.19 13.50
CA VAL A 152 -26.46 6.41 12.85
C VAL A 152 -27.75 6.05 12.13
N ARG A 153 -28.87 6.61 12.62
CA ARG A 153 -30.23 6.33 12.15
C ARG A 153 -30.59 7.13 10.90
N ASP A 154 -29.94 8.28 10.69
CA ASP A 154 -30.17 9.21 9.58
C ASP A 154 -28.84 9.62 8.92
N ILE A 155 -28.82 9.75 7.60
CA ILE A 155 -27.63 10.24 6.87
C ILE A 155 -27.40 11.69 7.31
N PRO A 156 -26.27 12.02 7.97
CA PRO A 156 -26.05 13.38 8.43
C PRO A 156 -25.89 14.30 7.20
N PRO A 157 -26.39 15.54 7.27
CA PRO A 157 -26.28 16.48 6.17
C PRO A 157 -24.80 16.79 5.87
N LEU A 158 -24.46 16.86 4.58
CA LEU A 158 -23.12 17.17 4.11
C LEU A 158 -22.70 18.55 4.63
N THR A 159 -21.90 18.56 5.69
CA THR A 159 -21.46 19.79 6.35
C THR A 159 -20.10 20.20 5.82
N ALA A 160 -19.87 21.50 5.58
CA ALA A 160 -18.59 22.02 5.11
C ALA A 160 -17.40 21.57 5.98
N GLY A 161 -17.60 21.45 7.30
CA GLY A 161 -16.59 20.94 8.23
C GLY A 161 -16.10 19.51 7.92
N MET A 162 -16.96 18.64 7.42
CA MET A 162 -16.60 17.26 7.05
C MET A 162 -15.75 17.22 5.78
N LEU A 163 -16.07 18.10 4.82
CA LEU A 163 -15.30 18.25 3.59
C LEU A 163 -13.91 18.84 3.90
N VAL A 164 -13.84 19.86 4.76
CA VAL A 164 -12.57 20.46 5.22
C VAL A 164 -11.72 19.43 5.96
N LEU A 165 -12.31 18.62 6.85
CA LEU A 165 -11.60 17.56 7.55
C LEU A 165 -11.04 16.51 6.57
N GLY A 166 -11.85 16.07 5.60
CA GLY A 166 -11.44 15.14 4.55
C GLY A 166 -10.28 15.68 3.69
N LEU A 167 -10.37 16.94 3.27
CA LEU A 167 -9.31 17.63 2.53
C LEU A 167 -8.04 17.76 3.37
N THR A 168 -8.17 18.05 4.67
CA THR A 168 -7.03 18.17 5.59
C THR A 168 -6.32 16.84 5.79
N LYS A 169 -7.06 15.73 5.99
CA LYS A 169 -6.49 14.37 6.02
C LYS A 169 -5.76 14.04 4.72
N PHE A 170 -6.34 14.42 3.57
CA PHE A 170 -5.71 14.19 2.27
C PHE A 170 -4.42 14.99 2.11
N THR A 171 -4.43 16.28 2.42
CA THR A 171 -3.26 17.16 2.26
C THR A 171 -2.13 16.75 3.20
N VAL A 172 -2.43 16.47 4.47
CA VAL A 172 -1.43 16.01 5.44
C VAL A 172 -0.82 14.67 5.00
N GLY A 173 -1.66 13.70 4.62
CA GLY A 173 -1.20 12.39 4.18
C GLY A 173 -0.34 12.44 2.92
N ILE A 174 -0.77 13.18 1.87
CA ILE A 174 -0.02 13.25 0.61
C ILE A 174 1.29 14.01 0.77
N VAL A 175 1.30 15.09 1.55
CA VAL A 175 2.52 15.87 1.80
C VAL A 175 3.54 15.01 2.53
N LEU A 176 3.15 14.28 3.58
CA LEU A 176 4.07 13.39 4.29
C LEU A 176 4.65 12.31 3.36
N ILE A 177 3.80 11.65 2.57
CA ILE A 177 4.23 10.61 1.63
C ILE A 177 5.22 11.16 0.60
N LEU A 178 4.94 12.33 0.03
CA LEU A 178 5.82 12.97 -0.96
C LEU A 178 7.16 13.40 -0.34
N LEU A 179 7.14 13.91 0.89
CA LEU A 179 8.36 14.28 1.62
C LEU A 179 9.23 13.05 1.90
N VAL A 180 8.65 11.97 2.44
CA VAL A 180 9.38 10.72 2.69
C VAL A 180 9.94 10.15 1.39
N ARG A 181 9.13 10.13 0.33
CA ARG A 181 9.58 9.69 -0.99
C ARG A 181 10.79 10.49 -1.45
N GLN A 182 10.71 11.82 -1.41
CA GLN A 182 11.79 12.70 -1.87
C GLN A 182 13.06 12.54 -1.03
N LEU A 183 12.92 12.49 0.30
CA LEU A 183 14.03 12.32 1.23
C LEU A 183 14.74 10.98 0.99
N VAL A 184 14.00 9.88 1.02
CA VAL A 184 14.58 8.53 0.90
C VAL A 184 15.16 8.30 -0.48
N GLN A 185 14.51 8.81 -1.53
CA GLN A 185 15.05 8.73 -2.89
C GLN A 185 16.38 9.48 -3.01
N ASN A 186 16.50 10.67 -2.42
CA ASN A 186 17.74 11.44 -2.47
C ASN A 186 18.86 10.78 -1.67
N LEU A 187 18.56 10.32 -0.45
CA LEU A 187 19.54 9.65 0.41
C LEU A 187 20.02 8.33 -0.20
N SER A 188 19.11 7.51 -0.72
CA SER A 188 19.47 6.24 -1.37
C SER A 188 20.35 6.46 -2.60
N LEU A 189 20.03 7.43 -3.45
CA LEU A 189 20.86 7.79 -4.61
C LEU A 189 22.23 8.32 -4.18
N GLN A 190 22.30 9.16 -3.13
CA GLN A 190 23.55 9.70 -2.63
C GLN A 190 24.47 8.58 -2.11
N VAL A 191 23.92 7.62 -1.35
CA VAL A 191 24.65 6.46 -0.84
C VAL A 191 25.16 5.60 -1.99
N LEU A 192 24.30 5.26 -2.96
CA LEU A 192 24.66 4.41 -4.10
C LEU A 192 25.70 5.07 -5.01
N TYR A 193 25.55 6.36 -5.32
CA TYR A 193 26.52 7.09 -6.14
C TYR A 193 27.88 7.22 -5.44
N SER A 194 27.90 7.42 -4.12
CA SER A 194 29.13 7.40 -3.34
C SER A 194 29.78 6.01 -3.38
N TRP A 195 28.99 4.95 -3.16
CA TRP A 195 29.47 3.56 -3.14
C TRP A 195 30.07 3.13 -4.48
N PHE A 196 29.38 3.43 -5.59
CA PHE A 196 29.84 3.10 -6.94
C PHE A 196 30.79 4.15 -7.53
N LYS A 197 31.15 5.19 -6.77
CA LYS A 197 32.01 6.32 -7.19
C LYS A 197 31.57 6.95 -8.52
N VAL A 198 30.26 7.15 -8.69
CA VAL A 198 29.69 7.69 -9.94
C VAL A 198 29.26 9.15 -9.76
N VAL A 199 29.47 9.96 -10.81
CA VAL A 199 29.04 11.37 -10.83
C VAL A 199 27.51 11.47 -10.78
N THR A 200 26.99 12.24 -9.83
CA THR A 200 25.56 12.40 -9.47
C THR A 200 24.64 12.90 -10.60
N ARG A 201 25.18 13.29 -11.75
CA ARG A 201 24.45 13.85 -12.91
C ARG A 201 24.39 12.92 -14.13
N ASN A 202 24.98 11.74 -14.07
CA ASN A 202 24.96 10.82 -15.21
C ASN A 202 23.64 10.02 -15.27
N LYS A 203 22.81 10.29 -16.31
CA LYS A 203 21.53 9.58 -16.52
C LYS A 203 21.73 8.08 -16.77
N GLU A 204 22.85 7.68 -17.37
CA GLU A 204 23.17 6.28 -17.65
C GLU A 204 23.53 5.53 -16.37
N ALA A 205 24.21 6.19 -15.43
CA ALA A 205 24.50 5.63 -14.11
C ALA A 205 23.21 5.29 -13.36
N ARG A 206 22.17 6.13 -13.49
CA ARG A 206 20.87 5.88 -12.86
C ARG A 206 20.13 4.65 -13.43
N ARG A 207 20.45 4.25 -14.66
CA ARG A 207 19.87 3.08 -15.34
C ARG A 207 20.65 1.79 -15.09
N ARG A 208 21.82 1.86 -14.42
CA ARG A 208 22.55 0.66 -14.01
C ARG A 208 21.69 -0.12 -13.03
N LEU A 209 21.57 -1.42 -13.26
CA LEU A 209 20.77 -2.33 -12.44
C LEU A 209 21.11 -2.22 -10.94
N GLU A 210 22.40 -2.14 -10.65
CA GLU A 210 22.98 -2.00 -9.31
C GLU A 210 22.54 -0.72 -8.57
N ILE A 211 22.08 0.29 -9.31
CA ILE A 211 21.62 1.56 -8.76
C ILE A 211 20.10 1.60 -8.84
N GLU A 212 19.51 1.33 -10.01
CA GLU A 212 18.08 1.50 -10.26
C GLU A 212 17.20 0.64 -9.35
N VAL A 213 17.52 -0.64 -9.22
CA VAL A 213 16.71 -1.56 -8.42
C VAL A 213 16.80 -1.17 -6.93
N PRO A 214 17.99 -1.02 -6.32
CA PRO A 214 18.08 -0.73 -4.89
C PRO A 214 17.48 0.62 -4.49
N TYR A 215 17.73 1.71 -5.23
CA TYR A 215 17.18 3.01 -4.83
C TYR A 215 15.66 3.02 -4.94
N LYS A 216 15.08 2.46 -6.02
CA LYS A 216 13.62 2.39 -6.19
C LYS A 216 13.01 1.50 -5.13
N PHE A 217 13.62 0.35 -4.87
CA PHE A 217 13.11 -0.58 -3.88
C PHE A 217 13.04 0.06 -2.50
N VAL A 218 14.15 0.61 -1.99
CA VAL A 218 14.18 1.28 -0.68
C VAL A 218 13.20 2.46 -0.62
N THR A 219 13.14 3.28 -1.68
CA THR A 219 12.23 4.42 -1.74
C THR A 219 10.77 3.98 -1.63
N TYR A 220 10.32 3.02 -2.43
CA TYR A 220 8.90 2.65 -2.45
C TYR A 220 8.50 1.73 -1.30
N THR A 221 9.41 0.93 -0.75
CA THR A 221 9.18 0.25 0.53
C THR A 221 8.97 1.26 1.65
N SER A 222 9.77 2.34 1.72
CA SER A 222 9.57 3.40 2.72
C SER A 222 8.23 4.13 2.53
N VAL A 223 7.78 4.35 1.29
CA VAL A 223 6.48 4.95 0.98
C VAL A 223 5.34 4.06 1.47
N GLY A 224 5.38 2.75 1.19
CA GLY A 224 4.37 1.79 1.65
C GLY A 224 4.30 1.71 3.18
N LEU A 225 5.46 1.68 3.84
CA LEU A 225 5.57 1.70 5.31
C LEU A 225 5.02 3.01 5.91
N CYS A 226 5.32 4.14 5.28
CA CYS A 226 4.84 5.46 5.69
C CYS A 226 3.33 5.59 5.58
N ALA A 227 2.75 5.13 4.47
CA ALA A 227 1.31 5.19 4.25
C ALA A 227 0.53 4.37 5.28
N THR A 228 1.08 3.25 5.74
CA THR A 228 0.41 2.32 6.67
C THR A 228 0.69 2.60 8.15
N THR A 229 1.83 3.20 8.49
CA THR A 229 2.25 3.39 9.89
C THR A 229 2.31 4.87 10.28
N PHE A 230 3.13 5.66 9.58
CA PHE A 230 3.39 7.05 9.97
C PHE A 230 2.22 8.00 9.68
N VAL A 231 1.53 7.84 8.55
CA VAL A 231 0.37 8.68 8.20
C VAL A 231 -0.76 8.55 9.24
N PRO A 232 -1.21 7.33 9.62
CA PRO A 232 -2.21 7.18 10.68
C PRO A 232 -1.76 7.75 12.02
N MET A 233 -0.49 7.54 12.41
CA MET A 233 0.04 8.10 13.65
C MET A 233 0.04 9.64 13.65
N LEU A 234 0.40 10.26 12.53
CA LEU A 234 0.39 11.72 12.39
C LEU A 234 -1.03 12.27 12.45
N HIS A 235 -1.99 11.65 11.75
CA HIS A 235 -3.40 12.04 11.84
C HIS A 235 -3.91 11.96 13.28
N ARG A 236 -3.51 10.93 14.03
CA ARG A 236 -3.87 10.80 15.45
C ARG A 236 -3.25 11.90 16.30
N PHE A 237 -1.95 12.17 16.11
CA PHE A 237 -1.25 13.23 16.84
C PHE A 237 -1.88 14.61 16.61
N LEU A 238 -2.35 14.87 15.40
CA LEU A 238 -3.02 16.12 15.03
C LEU A 238 -4.51 16.18 15.40
N GLY A 239 -5.07 15.12 16.01
CA GLY A 239 -6.50 15.05 16.35
C GLY A 239 -7.44 14.99 15.14
N LEU A 240 -6.94 14.47 14.01
CA LEU A 240 -7.72 14.31 12.78
C LEU A 240 -8.46 12.97 12.71
N LEU A 241 -8.16 12.02 13.61
CA LEU A 241 -8.77 10.69 13.69
C LEU A 241 -9.92 10.64 14.70
#